data_AF-A0A7G6YU24-F1
#
_entry.id   AF-A0A7G6YU24-F1
#
_cell.length_a   1.000
_cell.length_b   1.000
_cell.length_c   1.000
_cell.angle_alpha   90.00
_cell.angle_beta   90.00
_cell.angle_gamma   90.00
#
_symmetry.space_group_name_H-M   'P 1'
#
loop_
_entity.id
_entity.type
_entity.pdbx_description
1 polymer ?
#
loop_
_entity_poly.entity_id
_entity_poly.type
_entity_poly.pdbx_seq_one_letter_code
_entity_poly.pdbx_strand_id
1 'polypeptide(L)'
;MRRSYQACLTAASLLVSACAVHPPPRHPGYSITIKAASNYYADYLLHVTREADRIQLRFGQFDSLRTTILAADPAIQALQAVIKAGNLHTLPAAERDTLHRRAMAAEECNTVYTWDRLPVTIPPTHRFAQLLDSVYASSVEQLERHAENRKGIILDGIHFSIVLQGTDRRVKKVQVHSPRPDSHPLVYRLIHESLQLYREQRPDDIRLDVRHTWGY
;
A
#
# COMPACT_ATOMS: atom_id res chain seq x y z
N MET A 1 68.77 -62.66 3.82
CA MET A 1 67.43 -62.97 3.24
C MET A 1 66.44 -61.92 3.71
N ARG A 2 65.62 -61.44 2.77
CA ARG A 2 65.03 -60.09 2.73
C ARG A 2 63.87 -59.90 3.72
N ARG A 3 63.84 -58.71 4.32
CA ARG A 3 62.81 -58.21 5.26
C ARG A 3 61.55 -57.76 4.51
N SER A 4 60.43 -57.99 5.18
CA SER A 4 59.04 -57.66 4.87
C SER A 4 58.78 -56.16 4.68
N TYR A 5 57.91 -55.81 3.73
CA TYR A 5 57.18 -54.54 3.72
C TYR A 5 55.70 -54.80 3.41
N GLN A 6 54.87 -54.72 4.45
CA GLN A 6 53.42 -54.54 4.35
C GLN A 6 53.15 -53.09 3.95
N ALA A 7 52.45 -52.89 2.83
CA ALA A 7 51.90 -51.59 2.46
C ALA A 7 50.44 -51.51 2.96
N CYS A 8 50.21 -50.68 3.99
CA CYS A 8 48.88 -50.21 4.37
C CYS A 8 48.34 -49.27 3.29
N LEU A 9 47.25 -49.63 2.64
CA LEU A 9 46.42 -48.74 1.82
C LEU A 9 45.23 -48.28 2.67
N THR A 10 45.34 -47.10 3.27
CA THR A 10 44.23 -46.40 3.91
C THR A 10 43.49 -45.57 2.85
N ALA A 11 42.30 -46.00 2.47
CA ALA A 11 41.38 -45.22 1.64
C ALA A 11 40.73 -44.12 2.50
N ALA A 12 41.02 -42.86 2.20
CA ALA A 12 40.34 -41.71 2.80
C ALA A 12 39.07 -41.39 1.99
N SER A 13 37.91 -41.75 2.53
CA SER A 13 36.61 -41.32 2.01
C SER A 13 36.36 -39.86 2.40
N LEU A 14 36.48 -38.95 1.44
CA LEU A 14 36.02 -37.56 1.57
C LEU A 14 34.48 -37.53 1.55
N LEU A 15 33.86 -37.52 2.72
CA LEU A 15 32.47 -37.10 2.90
C LEU A 15 32.40 -35.58 2.70
N VAL A 16 32.12 -35.16 1.46
CA VAL A 16 31.64 -33.80 1.20
C VAL A 16 30.22 -33.72 1.77
N SER A 17 30.14 -33.26 3.02
CA SER A 17 28.87 -32.90 3.64
C SER A 17 28.33 -31.68 2.90
N ALA A 18 27.45 -31.91 1.93
CA ALA A 18 26.65 -30.87 1.35
C ALA A 18 25.70 -30.37 2.46
N CYS A 19 26.12 -29.32 3.18
CA CYS A 19 25.21 -28.55 3.99
C CYS A 19 24.10 -28.05 3.06
N ALA A 20 22.95 -28.74 3.08
CA ALA A 20 21.74 -28.27 2.43
C ALA A 20 21.40 -26.93 3.07
N VAL A 21 21.78 -25.84 2.40
CA VAL A 21 21.36 -24.49 2.76
C VAL A 21 19.85 -24.52 2.74
N HIS A 22 19.25 -24.60 3.92
CA HIS A 22 17.81 -24.48 4.06
C HIS A 22 17.43 -23.15 3.41
N PRO A 23 16.54 -23.14 2.41
CA PRO A 23 16.07 -21.89 1.86
C PRO A 23 15.47 -21.07 3.01
N PRO A 24 15.77 -19.76 3.09
CA PRO A 24 15.23 -18.92 4.15
C PRO A 24 13.70 -19.06 4.17
N PRO A 25 13.05 -19.00 5.35
CA PRO A 25 11.61 -19.12 5.47
C PRO A 25 10.95 -18.13 4.51
N ARG A 26 10.13 -18.66 3.58
CA ARG A 26 9.41 -17.83 2.62
C ARG A 26 8.33 -17.06 3.36
N HIS A 27 8.46 -15.73 3.39
CA HIS A 27 7.38 -14.88 3.89
C HIS A 27 6.12 -15.09 3.01
N PRO A 28 4.93 -15.25 3.62
CA PRO A 28 3.70 -15.34 2.85
C PRO A 28 3.53 -14.05 2.04
N GLY A 29 3.08 -14.19 0.79
CA GLY A 29 2.85 -13.02 -0.06
C GLY A 29 1.77 -12.11 0.53
N TYR A 30 1.89 -10.81 0.29
CA TYR A 30 0.89 -9.84 0.70
C TYR A 30 0.85 -8.65 -0.25
N SER A 31 -0.21 -7.86 -0.15
CA SER A 31 -0.35 -6.59 -0.84
C SER A 31 -0.71 -5.47 0.12
N ILE A 32 -0.24 -4.27 -0.21
CA ILE A 32 -0.54 -3.03 0.50
C ILE A 32 -1.10 -2.06 -0.54
N THR A 33 -2.36 -1.67 -0.38
CA THR A 33 -2.99 -0.64 -1.19
C THR A 33 -3.11 0.62 -0.36
N ILE A 34 -2.62 1.74 -0.88
CA ILE A 34 -2.65 3.06 -0.25
C ILE A 34 -3.46 3.95 -1.18
N LYS A 35 -4.60 4.43 -0.70
CA LYS A 35 -5.38 5.49 -1.35
C LYS A 35 -5.09 6.79 -0.65
N ALA A 36 -4.51 7.73 -1.39
CA ALA A 36 -4.30 9.09 -0.95
C ALA A 36 -5.45 9.94 -1.48
N ALA A 37 -6.17 10.59 -0.58
CA ALA A 37 -7.26 11.50 -0.90
C ALA A 37 -6.96 12.90 -0.38
N SER A 38 -7.28 13.93 -1.18
CA SER A 38 -7.13 15.32 -0.77
C SER A 38 -8.35 16.15 -1.17
N ASN A 39 -8.72 17.10 -0.32
CA ASN A 39 -9.75 18.09 -0.66
C ASN A 39 -9.30 19.10 -1.74
N TYR A 40 -7.99 19.24 -1.97
CA TYR A 40 -7.43 20.30 -2.84
C TYR A 40 -6.73 19.78 -4.09
N TYR A 41 -6.40 18.49 -4.12
CA TYR A 41 -5.56 17.90 -5.15
C TYR A 41 -6.16 16.58 -5.63
N ALA A 42 -5.76 16.14 -6.82
CA ALA A 42 -6.21 14.88 -7.40
C ALA A 42 -5.73 13.67 -6.58
N ASP A 43 -6.64 12.75 -6.31
CA ASP A 43 -6.36 11.49 -5.63
C ASP A 43 -5.33 10.63 -6.39
N TYR A 44 -4.59 9.81 -5.64
CA TYR A 44 -3.76 8.77 -6.22
C TYR A 44 -3.81 7.47 -5.42
N LEU A 45 -3.45 6.39 -6.09
CA LEU A 45 -3.35 5.04 -5.57
C LEU A 45 -1.92 4.55 -5.69
N LEU A 46 -1.40 3.97 -4.62
CA LEU A 46 -0.21 3.12 -4.65
C LEU A 46 -0.64 1.71 -4.29
N HIS A 47 -0.27 0.75 -5.13
CA HIS A 47 -0.45 -0.66 -4.82
C HIS A 47 0.91 -1.35 -4.86
N VAL A 48 1.30 -1.91 -3.73
CA VAL A 48 2.55 -2.64 -3.56
C VAL A 48 2.21 -4.11 -3.34
N THR A 49 2.71 -4.98 -4.20
CA THR A 49 2.64 -6.43 -4.03
C THR A 49 4.00 -6.96 -3.63
N ARG A 50 4.05 -7.74 -2.55
CA ARG A 50 5.23 -8.44 -2.07
C ARG A 50 5.02 -9.94 -2.23
N GLU A 51 5.87 -10.57 -3.02
CA GLU A 51 6.07 -12.02 -3.07
C GLU A 51 7.44 -12.34 -2.46
N ALA A 52 7.88 -13.59 -2.40
CA ALA A 52 9.09 -13.99 -1.64
C ALA A 52 10.37 -13.21 -2.00
N ASP A 53 10.60 -12.94 -3.28
CA ASP A 53 11.80 -12.33 -3.86
C ASP A 53 11.48 -11.16 -4.81
N ARG A 54 10.20 -10.80 -4.94
CA ARG A 54 9.72 -9.79 -5.88
C ARG A 54 8.87 -8.76 -5.19
N ILE A 55 9.08 -7.50 -5.56
CA ILE A 55 8.22 -6.38 -5.21
C ILE A 55 7.70 -5.78 -6.51
N GLN A 56 6.39 -5.53 -6.56
CA GLN A 56 5.77 -4.82 -7.66
C GLN A 56 5.08 -3.59 -7.09
N LEU A 57 5.43 -2.43 -7.63
CA LEU A 57 4.67 -1.21 -7.36
C LEU A 57 3.76 -0.91 -8.55
N ARG A 58 2.61 -0.32 -8.25
CA ARG A 58 1.67 0.25 -9.23
C ARG A 58 1.24 1.61 -8.72
N PHE A 59 1.36 2.63 -9.55
CA PHE A 59 0.90 3.98 -9.25
C PHE A 59 -0.31 4.26 -10.14
N GLY A 60 -1.40 4.70 -9.55
CA GLY A 60 -2.61 5.11 -10.26
C GLY A 60 -2.89 6.56 -9.93
N GLN A 61 -2.92 7.42 -10.94
CA GLN A 61 -3.41 8.80 -10.74
C GLN A 61 -4.88 8.87 -11.13
N PHE A 62 -5.67 9.60 -10.35
CA PHE A 62 -7.04 9.92 -10.76
C PHE A 62 -7.03 10.55 -12.15
N ASP A 63 -7.87 10.01 -13.04
CA ASP A 63 -7.99 10.48 -14.41
C ASP A 63 -9.38 11.10 -14.63
N SER A 64 -10.43 10.33 -14.37
CA SER A 64 -11.80 10.76 -14.63
C SER A 64 -12.83 10.00 -13.80
N LEU A 65 -14.07 10.51 -13.81
CA LEU A 65 -15.25 9.78 -13.36
C LEU A 65 -16.05 9.31 -14.57
N ARG A 66 -16.62 8.11 -14.49
CA ARG A 66 -17.60 7.63 -15.49
C ARG A 66 -18.94 8.33 -15.29
N THR A 67 -18.99 9.62 -15.63
CA THR A 67 -20.10 10.54 -15.27
C THR A 67 -21.47 10.05 -15.75
N THR A 68 -21.56 9.43 -16.92
CA THR A 68 -22.83 8.89 -17.45
C THR A 68 -23.35 7.72 -16.61
N ILE A 69 -22.47 6.83 -16.17
CA ILE A 69 -22.82 5.69 -15.29
C ILE A 69 -23.09 6.21 -13.88
N LEU A 70 -22.25 7.12 -13.37
CA LEU A 70 -22.41 7.71 -12.05
C LEU A 70 -23.73 8.48 -11.90
N ALA A 71 -24.14 9.23 -12.92
CA ALA A 71 -25.43 9.93 -12.93
C ALA A 71 -26.64 8.97 -12.93
N ALA A 72 -26.45 7.75 -13.43
CA ALA A 72 -27.47 6.70 -13.38
C ALA A 72 -27.45 5.88 -12.08
N ASP A 73 -26.45 6.09 -11.20
CA ASP A 73 -26.33 5.34 -9.95
C ASP A 73 -27.47 5.69 -8.97
N PRO A 74 -28.16 4.69 -8.39
CA PRO A 74 -29.28 4.93 -7.48
C PRO A 74 -28.94 5.78 -6.25
N ALA A 75 -27.71 5.68 -5.72
CA ALA A 75 -27.28 6.49 -4.58
C ALA A 75 -27.12 7.97 -4.97
N ILE A 76 -26.57 8.22 -6.15
CA ILE A 76 -26.41 9.57 -6.69
C ILE A 76 -27.76 10.19 -7.02
N GLN A 77 -28.68 9.44 -7.64
CA GLN A 77 -30.03 9.89 -7.91
C GLN A 77 -30.81 10.23 -6.62
N ALA A 78 -30.70 9.39 -5.59
CA ALA A 78 -31.31 9.66 -4.29
C ALA A 78 -30.76 10.95 -3.67
N LEU A 79 -29.44 11.17 -3.72
CA LEU A 79 -28.82 12.40 -3.21
C LEU A 79 -29.28 13.62 -4.00
N GLN A 80 -29.30 13.54 -5.33
CA GLN A 80 -29.77 14.63 -6.19
C GLN A 80 -31.24 14.98 -5.93
N ALA A 81 -32.10 13.99 -5.70
CA ALA A 81 -33.51 14.22 -5.39
C ALA A 81 -33.67 15.01 -4.08
N VAL A 82 -32.94 14.63 -3.03
CA VAL A 82 -32.96 15.32 -1.73
C VAL A 82 -32.43 16.75 -1.84
N ILE A 83 -31.34 16.96 -2.59
CA ILE A 83 -30.77 18.30 -2.82
C ILE A 83 -31.76 19.17 -3.61
N LYS A 84 -32.33 18.67 -4.70
CA LYS A 84 -33.32 19.39 -5.52
C LYS A 84 -34.57 19.76 -4.73
N ALA A 85 -34.99 18.92 -3.80
CA ALA A 85 -36.11 19.20 -2.91
C ALA A 85 -35.78 20.20 -1.79
N GLY A 86 -34.51 20.60 -1.62
CA GLY A 86 -34.07 21.47 -0.53
C GLY A 86 -34.03 20.80 0.84
N ASN A 87 -34.23 19.48 0.91
CA ASN A 87 -34.50 18.76 2.17
C ASN A 87 -33.25 18.15 2.82
N LEU A 88 -32.06 18.39 2.28
CA LEU A 88 -30.84 17.76 2.82
C LEU A 88 -30.63 18.12 4.30
N HIS A 89 -30.88 19.37 4.69
CA HIS A 89 -30.71 19.83 6.06
C HIS A 89 -31.81 19.33 7.01
N THR A 90 -32.98 18.96 6.48
CA THR A 90 -34.13 18.48 7.27
C THR A 90 -34.06 16.98 7.55
N LEU A 91 -33.20 16.23 6.84
CA LEU A 91 -32.99 14.81 7.09
C LEU A 91 -32.30 14.58 8.46
N PRO A 92 -32.66 13.50 9.18
CA PRO A 92 -31.91 13.04 10.34
C PRO A 92 -30.44 12.82 10.02
N ALA A 93 -29.54 13.11 10.96
CA ALA A 93 -28.10 13.00 10.75
C ALA A 93 -27.67 11.62 10.23
N ALA A 94 -28.20 10.54 10.81
CA ALA A 94 -27.88 9.17 10.39
C ALA A 94 -28.30 8.87 8.94
N GLU A 95 -29.39 9.46 8.46
CA GLU A 95 -29.82 9.32 7.07
C GLU A 95 -28.91 10.10 6.12
N ARG A 96 -28.53 11.33 6.49
CA ARG A 96 -27.54 12.12 5.74
C ARG A 96 -26.21 11.40 5.61
N ASP A 97 -25.72 10.83 6.72
CA ASP A 97 -24.46 10.08 6.74
C ASP A 97 -24.54 8.82 5.89
N THR A 98 -25.69 8.14 5.89
CA THR A 98 -25.90 6.95 5.06
C THR A 98 -25.97 7.32 3.57
N LEU A 99 -26.68 8.39 3.23
CA LEU A 99 -26.78 8.89 1.87
C LEU A 99 -25.41 9.34 1.34
N HIS A 100 -24.66 10.09 2.16
CA HIS A 100 -23.32 10.55 1.84
C HIS A 100 -22.36 9.38 1.62
N ARG A 101 -22.30 8.40 2.53
CA ARG A 101 -21.46 7.21 2.38
C ARG A 101 -21.78 6.42 1.11
N ARG A 102 -23.06 6.28 0.78
CA ARG A 102 -23.48 5.59 -0.46
C ARG A 102 -23.06 6.35 -1.71
N ALA A 103 -23.20 7.69 -1.70
CA ALA A 103 -22.75 8.53 -2.80
C ALA A 103 -21.23 8.46 -3.00
N MET A 104 -20.45 8.53 -1.92
CA MET A 104 -19.00 8.35 -1.97
C MET A 104 -18.62 6.97 -2.52
N ALA A 105 -19.27 5.91 -2.05
CA ALA A 105 -19.00 4.56 -2.55
C ALA A 105 -19.32 4.43 -4.05
N ALA A 106 -20.41 5.03 -4.52
CA ALA A 106 -20.76 5.05 -5.94
C ALA A 106 -19.71 5.82 -6.77
N GLU A 107 -19.23 6.96 -6.28
CA GLU A 107 -18.16 7.73 -6.91
C GLU A 107 -16.87 6.92 -7.00
N GLU A 108 -16.46 6.26 -5.91
CA GLU A 108 -15.27 5.39 -5.88
C GLU A 108 -15.35 4.25 -6.89
N CYS A 109 -16.51 3.56 -6.99
CA CYS A 109 -16.70 2.48 -7.95
C CYS A 109 -16.65 2.95 -9.42
N ASN A 110 -16.91 4.23 -9.66
CA ASN A 110 -16.93 4.83 -10.99
C ASN A 110 -15.70 5.70 -11.29
N THR A 111 -14.74 5.73 -10.37
CA THR A 111 -13.46 6.41 -10.57
C THR A 111 -12.56 5.62 -11.51
N VAL A 112 -12.00 6.32 -12.49
CA VAL A 112 -11.01 5.79 -13.43
C VAL A 112 -9.65 6.34 -13.05
N TYR A 113 -8.68 5.44 -12.97
CA TYR A 113 -7.28 5.77 -12.72
C TYR A 113 -6.44 5.43 -13.94
N THR A 114 -5.53 6.33 -14.29
CA THR A 114 -4.45 6.02 -15.22
C THR A 114 -3.32 5.35 -14.46
N TRP A 115 -3.01 4.11 -14.84
CA TRP A 115 -2.05 3.27 -14.13
C TRP A 115 -0.67 3.27 -14.80
N ASP A 116 0.38 3.34 -13.99
CA ASP A 116 1.72 2.89 -14.32
C ASP A 116 2.12 1.69 -13.45
N ARG A 117 3.02 0.87 -13.97
CA ARG A 117 3.56 -0.30 -13.27
C ARG A 117 5.07 -0.25 -13.29
N LEU A 118 5.65 -0.33 -12.10
CA LEU A 118 7.08 -0.45 -11.90
C LEU A 118 7.40 -1.81 -11.25
N PRO A 119 7.89 -2.80 -12.02
CA PRO A 119 8.47 -3.99 -11.42
C PRO A 119 9.81 -3.63 -10.78
N VAL A 120 10.00 -3.96 -9.50
CA VAL A 120 11.30 -3.75 -8.84
C VAL A 120 11.80 -5.08 -8.30
N THR A 121 12.89 -5.56 -8.88
CA THR A 121 13.61 -6.72 -8.33
C THR A 121 14.47 -6.24 -7.18
N ILE A 122 13.93 -6.35 -5.97
CA ILE A 122 14.58 -5.91 -4.76
C ILE A 122 14.96 -7.16 -3.95
N PRO A 123 16.24 -7.34 -3.59
CA PRO A 123 16.64 -8.41 -2.69
C PRO A 123 15.84 -8.35 -1.37
N PRO A 124 15.48 -9.49 -0.75
CA PRO A 124 14.75 -9.50 0.53
C PRO A 124 15.44 -8.73 1.66
N THR A 125 16.76 -8.59 1.59
CA THR A 125 17.59 -7.86 2.55
C THR A 125 17.59 -6.34 2.36
N HIS A 126 16.98 -5.85 1.28
CA HIS A 126 16.92 -4.42 1.00
C HIS A 126 16.03 -3.69 2.00
N ARG A 127 16.41 -2.47 2.37
CA ARG A 127 15.71 -1.63 3.35
C ARG A 127 14.21 -1.48 3.06
N PHE A 128 13.83 -1.41 1.79
CA PHE A 128 12.44 -1.26 1.39
C PHE A 128 11.62 -2.54 1.62
N ALA A 129 12.19 -3.72 1.35
CA ALA A 129 11.53 -4.99 1.65
C ALA A 129 11.29 -5.13 3.16
N GLN A 130 12.29 -4.81 3.97
CA GLN A 130 12.17 -4.80 5.44
C GLN A 130 11.12 -3.81 5.95
N LEU A 131 11.00 -2.63 5.31
CA LEU A 131 9.96 -1.66 5.62
C LEU A 131 8.57 -2.23 5.33
N LEU A 132 8.35 -2.83 4.16
CA LEU A 132 7.06 -3.45 3.82
C LEU A 132 6.70 -4.55 4.83
N ASP A 133 7.67 -5.40 5.18
CA ASP A 133 7.46 -6.49 6.14
C ASP A 133 7.14 -5.95 7.54
N SER A 134 7.79 -4.85 7.95
CA SER A 134 7.51 -4.16 9.22
C SER A 134 6.11 -3.57 9.25
N VAL A 135 5.67 -2.93 8.17
CA VAL A 135 4.31 -2.39 8.05
C VAL A 135 3.29 -3.53 8.09
N TYR A 136 3.53 -4.60 7.33
CA TYR A 136 2.62 -5.75 7.28
C TYR A 136 2.48 -6.45 8.65
N ALA A 137 3.58 -6.57 9.40
CA ALA A 137 3.57 -7.17 10.73
C ALA A 137 2.88 -6.29 11.79
N SER A 138 2.95 -4.96 11.65
CA SER A 138 2.42 -4.00 12.62
C SER A 138 0.90 -4.11 12.81
N SER A 139 0.43 -3.84 14.03
CA SER A 139 -1.02 -3.79 14.31
C SER A 139 -1.66 -2.53 13.72
N VAL A 140 -2.99 -2.52 13.62
CA VAL A 140 -3.74 -1.34 13.14
C VAL A 140 -3.47 -0.16 14.07
N GLU A 141 -3.50 -0.39 15.39
CA GLU A 141 -3.29 0.63 16.42
C GLU A 141 -1.88 1.25 16.33
N GLN A 142 -0.87 0.43 16.03
CA GLN A 142 0.51 0.89 15.83
C GLN A 142 0.67 1.76 14.58
N LEU A 143 -0.09 1.48 13.52
CA LEU A 143 -0.03 2.21 12.26
C LEU A 143 -0.89 3.48 12.28
N GLU A 144 -2.13 3.39 12.78
CA GLU A 144 -3.08 4.50 12.84
C GLU A 144 -2.73 5.53 13.90
N ARG A 145 -2.12 5.10 15.02
CA ARG A 145 -1.71 6.00 16.10
C ARG A 145 -2.81 7.01 16.46
N HIS A 146 -3.93 6.49 16.96
CA HIS A 146 -5.19 7.25 17.13
C HIS A 146 -5.06 8.57 17.89
N ALA A 147 -4.09 8.72 18.79
CA ALA A 147 -3.88 9.98 19.51
C ALA A 147 -3.31 11.06 18.58
N GLU A 148 -2.42 10.66 17.66
CA GLU A 148 -1.81 11.50 16.64
C GLU A 148 -2.80 11.84 15.54
N ASN A 149 -3.60 10.87 15.07
CA ASN A 149 -4.71 11.11 14.14
C ASN A 149 -5.69 12.16 14.69
N ARG A 150 -6.01 12.12 15.99
CA ARG A 150 -6.88 13.12 16.64
C ARG A 150 -6.26 14.52 16.75
N LYS A 151 -4.93 14.61 16.75
CA LYS A 151 -4.18 15.88 16.79
C LYS A 151 -3.95 16.48 15.41
N GLY A 152 -4.14 15.69 14.34
CA GLY A 152 -4.07 16.17 12.97
C GLY A 152 -5.10 17.27 12.75
N ILE A 153 -4.65 18.45 12.36
CA ILE A 153 -5.54 19.53 11.97
C ILE A 153 -6.15 19.12 10.63
N ILE A 154 -7.48 18.92 10.60
CA ILE A 154 -8.25 18.46 9.43
C ILE A 154 -8.09 19.40 8.21
N LEU A 155 -7.59 20.62 8.43
CA LEU A 155 -7.49 21.69 7.42
C LEU A 155 -6.55 21.35 6.25
N ASP A 156 -5.52 20.53 6.47
CA ASP A 156 -4.60 20.09 5.41
C ASP A 156 -5.33 19.24 4.37
N GLY A 157 -6.45 18.60 4.78
CA GLY A 157 -7.35 17.87 3.90
C GLY A 157 -6.78 16.58 3.31
N ILE A 158 -5.58 16.14 3.74
CA ILE A 158 -4.92 14.93 3.24
C ILE A 158 -5.25 13.74 4.13
N HIS A 159 -5.81 12.70 3.52
CA HIS A 159 -6.19 11.46 4.18
C HIS A 159 -5.67 10.25 3.40
N PHE A 160 -5.17 9.26 4.13
CA PHE A 160 -4.67 8.01 3.57
C PHE A 160 -5.48 6.83 4.08
N SER A 161 -6.05 6.07 3.16
CA SER A 161 -6.68 4.78 3.44
C SER A 161 -5.76 3.65 2.99
N ILE A 162 -5.32 2.82 3.94
CA ILE A 162 -4.37 1.75 3.69
C ILE A 162 -5.04 0.41 3.96
N VAL A 163 -5.02 -0.47 2.95
CA VAL A 163 -5.54 -1.83 3.04
C VAL A 163 -4.38 -2.80 2.87
N LEU A 164 -4.13 -3.61 3.89
CA LEU A 164 -3.16 -4.69 3.85
C LEU A 164 -3.88 -6.01 3.73
N GLN A 165 -3.48 -6.82 2.74
CA GLN A 165 -4.10 -8.11 2.48
C GLN A 165 -3.03 -9.20 2.31
N GLY A 166 -3.02 -10.14 3.24
CA GLY A 166 -2.17 -11.33 3.18
C GLY A 166 -2.80 -12.48 2.42
N THR A 167 -1.97 -13.39 1.90
CA THR A 167 -2.44 -14.67 1.33
C THR A 167 -3.12 -15.57 2.37
N ASP A 168 -2.88 -15.33 3.66
CA ASP A 168 -3.53 -15.97 4.80
C ASP A 168 -4.93 -15.40 5.11
N ARG A 169 -5.50 -14.59 4.20
CA ARG A 169 -6.79 -13.90 4.33
C ARG A 169 -6.86 -12.85 5.44
N ARG A 170 -5.73 -12.48 6.06
CA ARG A 170 -5.71 -11.33 6.97
C ARG A 170 -5.91 -10.05 6.17
N VAL A 171 -6.89 -9.26 6.60
CA VAL A 171 -7.16 -7.93 6.04
C VAL A 171 -7.07 -6.90 7.17
N LYS A 172 -6.16 -5.93 7.04
CA LYS A 172 -6.07 -4.76 7.93
C LYS A 172 -6.49 -3.53 7.15
N LYS A 173 -7.32 -2.70 7.76
CA LYS A 173 -7.68 -1.38 7.23
C LYS A 173 -7.16 -0.35 8.22
N VAL A 174 -6.43 0.64 7.70
CA VAL A 174 -5.74 1.66 8.47
C VAL A 174 -6.10 3.00 7.85
N GLN A 175 -6.58 3.94 8.66
CA GLN A 175 -6.89 5.30 8.25
C GLN A 175 -5.90 6.27 8.92
N VAL A 176 -5.28 7.15 8.13
CA VAL A 176 -4.26 8.08 8.64
C VAL A 176 -4.47 9.46 8.05
N HIS A 177 -4.39 10.49 8.90
CA HIS A 177 -4.46 11.89 8.49
C HIS A 177 -3.07 12.52 8.48
N SER A 178 -2.68 13.12 7.35
CA SER A 178 -1.39 13.83 7.16
C SER A 178 -0.19 13.15 7.85
N PRO A 179 0.18 11.90 7.47
CA PRO A 179 1.28 11.17 8.09
C PRO A 179 2.60 11.95 7.96
N ARG A 180 3.31 12.16 9.07
CA ARG A 180 4.62 12.83 9.11
C ARG A 180 5.66 11.93 9.78
N PRO A 181 6.97 12.19 9.62
CA PRO A 181 8.03 11.38 10.24
C PRO A 181 7.88 11.20 11.76
N ASP A 182 7.37 12.22 12.45
CA ASP A 182 7.19 12.25 13.90
C ASP A 182 5.84 11.64 14.36
N SER A 183 4.79 11.80 13.57
CA SER A 183 3.43 11.34 13.91
C SER A 183 3.16 9.91 13.49
N HIS A 184 3.50 9.52 12.26
CA HIS A 184 3.19 8.20 11.68
C HIS A 184 4.42 7.66 10.93
N PRO A 185 5.54 7.39 11.62
CA PRO A 185 6.84 7.14 10.98
C PRO A 185 6.81 5.99 9.96
N LEU A 186 6.14 4.88 10.27
CA LEU A 186 6.09 3.73 9.36
C LEU A 186 5.26 4.02 8.11
N VAL A 187 4.10 4.67 8.28
CA VAL A 187 3.21 5.02 7.16
C VAL A 187 3.84 6.10 6.29
N TYR A 188 4.43 7.13 6.90
CA TYR A 188 5.19 8.16 6.20
C TYR A 188 6.28 7.53 5.33
N ARG A 189 7.14 6.69 5.92
CA ARG A 189 8.22 6.03 5.19
C ARG A 189 7.71 5.12 4.09
N LEU A 190 6.63 4.38 4.32
CA LEU A 190 6.01 3.52 3.31
C LEU A 190 5.63 4.33 2.07
N ILE A 191 4.91 5.44 2.26
CA ILE A 191 4.45 6.30 1.15
C ILE A 191 5.66 6.94 0.47
N HIS A 192 6.52 7.58 1.24
CA HIS A 192 7.67 8.33 0.73
C HIS A 192 8.65 7.44 -0.04
N GLU A 193 9.06 6.30 0.52
CA GLU A 193 10.00 5.40 -0.16
C GLU A 193 9.36 4.73 -1.40
N SER A 194 8.05 4.47 -1.38
CA SER A 194 7.34 3.95 -2.57
C SER A 194 7.35 4.95 -3.72
N LEU A 195 7.06 6.22 -3.43
CA LEU A 195 7.08 7.29 -4.43
C LEU A 195 8.49 7.63 -4.89
N GLN A 196 9.46 7.61 -3.97
CA GLN A 196 10.85 7.87 -4.29
C GLN A 196 11.41 6.81 -5.26
N LEU A 197 11.11 5.52 -5.03
CA LEU A 197 11.47 4.46 -5.97
C LEU A 197 10.87 4.70 -7.37
N TYR A 198 9.65 5.22 -7.42
CA TYR A 198 9.01 5.61 -8.67
C TYR A 198 9.75 6.74 -9.37
N ARG A 199 10.07 7.82 -8.65
CA ARG A 199 10.82 8.98 -9.19
C ARG A 199 12.20 8.60 -9.70
N GLU A 200 12.92 7.77 -8.97
CA GLU A 200 14.26 7.32 -9.36
C GLU A 200 14.25 6.52 -10.67
N GLN A 201 13.21 5.73 -10.89
CA GLN A 201 13.07 4.91 -12.10
C GLN A 201 12.34 5.64 -13.24
N ARG A 202 11.61 6.71 -12.94
CA ARG A 202 10.81 7.51 -13.89
C ARG A 202 11.02 9.02 -13.63
N PRO A 203 12.24 9.55 -13.79
CA PRO A 203 12.55 10.94 -13.42
C PRO A 203 11.75 11.97 -14.22
N ASP A 204 11.31 11.63 -15.44
CA ASP A 204 10.59 12.53 -16.34
C ASP A 204 9.06 12.42 -16.21
N ASP A 205 8.54 11.54 -15.35
CA ASP A 205 7.10 11.39 -15.15
C ASP A 205 6.56 12.50 -14.22
N ILE A 206 6.01 13.54 -14.83
CA ILE A 206 5.46 14.71 -14.16
C ILE A 206 4.37 14.35 -13.13
N ARG A 207 3.70 13.21 -13.26
CA ARG A 207 2.63 12.77 -12.34
C ARG A 207 3.18 12.39 -10.97
N LEU A 208 4.47 12.04 -10.92
CA LEU A 208 5.20 11.67 -9.72
C LEU A 208 5.98 12.85 -9.11
N ASP A 209 5.87 14.04 -9.68
CA ASP A 209 6.41 15.27 -9.09
C ASP A 209 5.90 15.45 -7.66
N VAL A 210 6.79 15.85 -6.75
CA VAL A 210 6.50 16.03 -5.31
C VAL A 210 5.31 16.96 -5.08
N ARG A 211 5.05 17.91 -5.98
CA ARG A 211 3.87 18.80 -5.93
C ARG A 211 2.56 18.05 -6.14
N HIS A 212 2.55 17.02 -6.99
CA HIS A 212 1.36 16.21 -7.28
C HIS A 212 1.13 15.09 -6.26
N THR A 213 2.12 14.83 -5.41
CA THR A 213 2.04 13.86 -4.30
C THR A 213 2.11 14.53 -2.93
N TRP A 214 1.92 15.85 -2.89
CA TRP A 214 1.71 16.65 -1.66
C TRP A 214 2.90 16.62 -0.69
N GLY A 215 4.12 16.59 -1.22
CA GLY A 215 5.33 16.58 -0.39
C GLY A 215 5.83 15.19 0.01
N TYR A 216 5.10 14.12 -0.35
CA TYR A 216 5.53 12.73 -0.18
C TYR A 216 6.32 12.25 -1.38
#